data_AF-A0A6N7I472-F1
#
_entry.id   AF-A0A6N7I472-F1
#
_cell.length_a   1.000
_cell.length_b   1.000
_cell.length_c   1.000
_cell.angle_alpha   90.00
_cell.angle_beta   90.00
_cell.angle_gamma   90.00
#
_symmetry.space_group_name_H-M   'P 1'
#
loop_
_entity.id
_entity.type
_entity.pdbx_description
1 polymer ?
#
loop_
_entity_poly.entity_id
_entity_poly.type
_entity_poly.pdbx_seq_one_letter_code
_entity_poly.pdbx_strand_id
1 'polypeptide(L)'
;MTRPKTLPWYGFGIANLAVVTVLAVASWYLLVDPAWSPFDIYPQPFEAALFWALLAAVWVGFNLEFHGFDRMRQPWRGITLVAVISSISVAVTVVLSRLWGSIDPSFDANRPDGKGYLTGAMFVLFGFFSYVTSVVNWNHWPWSKLTSRQPWLGLGQISLLILPTLVIYGLLALPGLTTWTDTAATWLTTSTVTGWFYSVVVAVIVTGLLTENWPWRLAGSPGRVVLTSVVGNVAVGTALYFGVRELTELLIGQARSIEIGADITSFPAQLGVCWVFWMIFWANAFDNRPKGGRALRDYAVRVLVTFALAVATFLAYYFGFAEAVLHEPAVASGMHGDALGWMDWMVLWTLFYVLCFESYGLPARRDG
;
A
#
# COMPACT_ATOMS: atom_id res chain seq x y z
N MET A 1 31.67 -21.88 -21.82
CA MET A 1 30.90 -20.80 -21.17
C MET A 1 29.46 -20.86 -21.66
N THR A 2 28.54 -21.37 -20.85
CA THR A 2 27.10 -21.39 -21.16
C THR A 2 26.54 -19.97 -21.03
N ARG A 3 25.84 -19.46 -22.05
CA ARG A 3 25.17 -18.16 -21.96
C ARG A 3 24.26 -18.15 -20.71
N PRO A 4 24.28 -17.08 -19.90
CA PRO A 4 23.36 -16.96 -18.78
C PRO A 4 21.93 -17.08 -19.29
N LYS A 5 21.11 -17.90 -18.63
CA LYS A 5 19.69 -18.03 -18.97
C LYS A 5 19.02 -16.68 -18.67
N THR A 6 18.31 -16.13 -19.65
CA THR A 6 17.56 -14.88 -19.49
C THR A 6 16.09 -15.08 -19.81
N LEU A 7 15.19 -14.41 -19.10
CA LEU A 7 13.76 -14.43 -19.38
C LEU A 7 13.32 -13.17 -20.14
N PRO A 8 12.39 -13.26 -21.12
CA PRO A 8 11.73 -12.06 -21.63
C PRO A 8 10.99 -11.34 -20.49
N TRP A 9 10.81 -10.03 -20.58
CA TRP A 9 10.15 -9.21 -19.56
C TRP A 9 8.81 -9.81 -19.05
N TYR A 10 7.97 -10.38 -19.94
CA TYR A 10 6.70 -11.00 -19.53
C TYR A 10 6.95 -12.27 -18.72
N GLY A 11 7.94 -13.07 -19.12
CA GLY A 11 8.28 -14.31 -18.43
C GLY A 11 8.88 -14.01 -17.06
N PHE A 12 9.69 -12.95 -16.95
CA PHE A 12 10.22 -12.49 -15.68
C PHE A 12 9.12 -11.98 -14.75
N GLY A 13 8.18 -11.16 -15.26
CA GLY A 13 7.06 -10.67 -14.47
C GLY A 13 6.10 -11.77 -14.02
N ILE A 14 5.77 -12.72 -14.90
CA ILE A 14 4.92 -13.89 -14.55
C ILE A 14 5.60 -14.79 -13.52
N ALA A 15 6.91 -15.04 -13.66
CA ALA A 15 7.66 -15.84 -12.69
C ALA A 15 7.68 -15.18 -11.31
N ASN A 16 7.91 -13.87 -11.24
CA ASN A 16 7.79 -13.12 -9.99
C ASN A 16 6.39 -13.20 -9.39
N LEU A 17 5.34 -13.13 -10.22
CA LEU A 17 3.97 -13.16 -9.74
C LEU A 17 3.68 -14.52 -9.09
N ALA A 18 4.09 -15.60 -9.75
CA ALA A 18 3.96 -16.95 -9.20
C ALA A 18 4.69 -17.10 -7.85
N VAL A 19 5.94 -16.61 -7.75
CA VAL A 19 6.69 -16.69 -6.49
C VAL A 19 6.04 -15.85 -5.39
N VAL A 20 5.66 -14.59 -5.68
CA VAL A 20 4.98 -13.70 -4.73
C VAL A 20 3.67 -14.33 -4.25
N THR A 21 2.83 -14.85 -5.15
CA THR A 21 1.57 -15.50 -4.77
C THR A 21 1.81 -16.73 -3.91
N VAL A 22 2.76 -17.61 -4.27
CA VAL A 22 3.06 -18.81 -3.48
C VAL A 22 3.57 -18.44 -2.08
N LEU A 23 4.47 -17.47 -1.98
CA LEU A 23 4.99 -17.02 -0.69
C LEU A 23 3.90 -16.36 0.14
N ALA A 24 3.05 -15.52 -0.46
CA ALA A 24 1.94 -14.86 0.22
C ALA A 24 0.92 -15.87 0.77
N VAL A 25 0.48 -16.84 -0.04
CA VAL A 25 -0.46 -17.88 0.40
C VAL A 25 0.16 -18.79 1.47
N ALA A 26 1.39 -19.27 1.26
CA ALA A 26 2.03 -20.17 2.22
C ALA A 26 2.24 -19.49 3.58
N SER A 27 2.65 -18.22 3.58
CA SER A 27 2.81 -17.45 4.80
C SER A 27 1.49 -16.99 5.41
N TRP A 28 0.43 -16.80 4.61
CA TRP A 28 -0.93 -16.59 5.10
C TRP A 28 -1.41 -17.79 5.91
N TYR A 29 -1.32 -19.01 5.37
CA TYR A 29 -1.68 -20.23 6.09
C TYR A 29 -0.86 -20.46 7.35
N LEU A 30 0.42 -20.09 7.31
CA LEU A 30 1.29 -20.25 8.46
C LEU A 30 1.00 -19.25 9.59
N LEU A 31 0.63 -18.01 9.23
CA LEU A 31 0.65 -16.89 10.18
C LEU A 31 -0.73 -16.30 10.46
N VAL A 32 -1.62 -16.23 9.46
CA VAL A 32 -2.80 -15.35 9.48
C VAL A 32 -4.11 -16.12 9.40
N ASP A 33 -4.17 -17.13 8.54
CA ASP A 33 -5.42 -17.79 8.13
C ASP A 33 -6.31 -18.14 9.33
N PRO A 34 -7.58 -17.69 9.35
CA PRO A 34 -8.47 -17.85 10.50
C PRO A 34 -8.86 -19.32 10.75
N ALA A 35 -8.72 -20.21 9.77
CA ALA A 35 -9.03 -21.62 9.92
C ALA A 35 -7.78 -22.46 10.24
N TRP A 36 -6.63 -22.14 9.66
CA TRP A 36 -5.44 -23.01 9.68
C TRP A 36 -4.27 -22.47 10.49
N SER A 37 -4.16 -21.15 10.70
CA SER A 37 -3.06 -20.56 11.46
C SER A 37 -3.19 -20.87 12.95
N PRO A 38 -2.09 -21.22 13.64
CA PRO A 38 -2.11 -21.45 15.09
C PRO A 38 -2.10 -20.15 15.91
N PHE A 39 -1.94 -18.98 15.29
CA PHE A 39 -1.64 -17.73 16.00
C PHE A 39 -2.88 -16.88 16.36
N ASP A 40 -4.05 -17.15 15.77
CA ASP A 40 -5.30 -16.41 16.01
C ASP A 40 -5.12 -14.88 16.02
N ILE A 41 -4.52 -14.36 14.95
CA ILE A 41 -4.18 -12.94 14.79
C ILE A 41 -4.99 -12.21 13.72
N TYR A 42 -5.97 -12.88 13.12
CA TYR A 42 -6.86 -12.31 12.11
C TYR A 42 -8.13 -11.71 12.74
N PRO A 43 -8.59 -10.54 12.28
CA PRO A 43 -7.89 -9.60 11.39
C PRO A 43 -6.80 -8.81 12.15
N GLN A 44 -6.99 -8.62 13.45
CA GLN A 44 -6.10 -7.87 14.33
C GLN A 44 -5.44 -8.82 15.35
N PRO A 45 -4.15 -8.64 15.67
CA PRO A 45 -3.27 -7.50 15.35
C PRO A 45 -2.55 -7.59 13.99
N PHE A 46 -2.85 -8.61 13.16
CA PHE A 46 -2.11 -8.83 11.91
C PHE A 46 -2.15 -7.62 10.98
N GLU A 47 -3.32 -7.08 10.66
CA GLU A 47 -3.48 -5.94 9.75
C GLU A 47 -2.71 -4.71 10.22
N ALA A 48 -2.75 -4.39 11.52
CA ALA A 48 -1.98 -3.27 12.05
C ALA A 48 -0.47 -3.46 11.85
N ALA A 49 0.04 -4.66 12.13
CA ALA A 49 1.44 -4.98 11.85
C ALA A 49 1.74 -4.90 10.34
N LEU A 50 0.86 -5.41 9.48
CA LEU A 50 1.00 -5.34 8.03
C LEU A 50 1.12 -3.89 7.54
N PHE A 51 0.23 -2.99 7.98
CA PHE A 51 0.28 -1.59 7.60
C PHE A 51 1.59 -0.93 8.06
N TRP A 52 2.03 -1.17 9.29
CA TRP A 52 3.31 -0.66 9.75
C TRP A 52 4.51 -1.26 9.00
N ALA A 53 4.43 -2.53 8.57
CA ALA A 53 5.48 -3.16 7.77
C ALA A 53 5.60 -2.53 6.39
N LEU A 54 4.47 -2.23 5.77
CA LEU A 54 4.43 -1.49 4.52
C LEU A 54 5.02 -0.08 4.65
N LEU A 55 4.66 0.67 5.71
CA LEU A 55 5.25 1.99 5.96
C LEU A 55 6.75 1.92 6.26
N ALA A 56 7.18 0.92 7.02
CA ALA A 56 8.58 0.67 7.30
C ALA A 56 9.36 0.30 6.03
N ALA A 57 8.76 -0.49 5.12
CA ALA A 57 9.33 -0.74 3.80
C ALA A 57 9.46 0.56 2.99
N VAL A 58 8.52 1.50 3.14
CA VAL A 58 8.62 2.82 2.51
C VAL A 58 9.79 3.64 3.07
N TRP A 59 9.93 3.68 4.39
CA TRP A 59 11.05 4.38 5.02
C TRP A 59 12.41 3.79 4.64
N VAL A 60 12.55 2.47 4.73
CA VAL A 60 13.81 1.76 4.47
C VAL A 60 14.15 1.77 2.97
N GLY A 61 13.18 1.41 2.12
CA GLY A 61 13.41 1.19 0.70
C GLY A 61 13.33 2.45 -0.17
N PHE A 62 12.43 3.38 0.16
CA PHE A 62 12.23 4.58 -0.66
C PHE A 62 12.87 5.81 -0.05
N ASN A 63 12.62 6.13 1.22
CA ASN A 63 13.19 7.35 1.82
C ASN A 63 14.70 7.22 2.08
N LEU A 64 15.13 6.08 2.62
CA LEU A 64 16.53 5.78 2.92
C LEU A 64 17.26 5.07 1.77
N GLU A 65 16.56 4.71 0.70
CA GLU A 65 17.12 4.06 -0.51
C GLU A 65 17.97 2.82 -0.19
N PHE A 66 17.54 2.00 0.77
CA PHE A 66 18.28 0.81 1.24
C PHE A 66 19.70 1.10 1.76
N HIS A 67 19.99 2.34 2.14
CA HIS A 67 21.30 2.73 2.63
C HIS A 67 21.74 1.87 3.82
N GLY A 68 22.97 1.38 3.76
CA GLY A 68 23.55 0.47 4.75
C GLY A 68 23.43 -1.02 4.39
N PHE A 69 22.64 -1.37 3.38
CA PHE A 69 22.46 -2.75 2.92
C PHE A 69 23.17 -3.04 1.58
N ASP A 70 23.69 -2.02 0.89
CA ASP A 70 24.29 -2.11 -0.45
C ASP A 70 25.49 -3.07 -0.55
N ARG A 71 26.18 -3.30 0.57
CA ARG A 71 27.35 -4.19 0.62
C ARG A 71 26.99 -5.65 0.85
N MET A 72 25.75 -5.95 1.21
CA MET A 72 25.30 -7.31 1.49
C MET A 72 24.95 -8.03 0.19
N ARG A 73 25.38 -9.29 0.08
CA ARG A 73 25.01 -10.16 -1.05
C ARG A 73 23.67 -10.84 -0.78
N GLN A 74 22.94 -11.16 -1.84
CA GLN A 74 21.77 -12.03 -1.72
C GLN A 74 22.20 -13.46 -1.30
N PRO A 75 21.44 -14.16 -0.45
CA PRO A 75 20.12 -13.77 0.08
C PRO A 75 20.17 -12.92 1.36
N TRP A 76 21.35 -12.66 1.93
CA TRP A 76 21.49 -11.98 3.23
C TRP A 76 20.97 -10.54 3.23
N ARG A 77 21.11 -9.83 2.11
CA ARG A 77 20.51 -8.50 1.94
C ARG A 77 18.99 -8.56 2.14
N GLY A 78 18.31 -9.43 1.40
CA GLY A 78 16.86 -9.62 1.52
C GLY A 78 16.44 -10.04 2.93
N ILE A 79 17.11 -11.05 3.51
CA ILE A 79 16.81 -11.53 4.88
C ILE A 79 16.93 -10.39 5.90
N THR A 80 18.00 -9.62 5.85
CA THR A 80 18.25 -8.55 6.82
C THR A 80 17.23 -7.42 6.66
N LEU A 81 16.89 -7.04 5.43
CA LEU A 81 15.87 -6.02 5.15
C LEU A 81 14.49 -6.45 5.66
N VAL A 82 14.07 -7.69 5.37
CA VAL A 82 12.80 -8.25 5.87
C VAL A 82 12.80 -8.26 7.40
N ALA A 83 13.87 -8.74 8.04
CA ALA A 83 13.97 -8.76 9.49
C ALA A 83 13.85 -7.36 10.11
N VAL A 84 14.51 -6.34 9.53
CA VAL A 84 14.42 -4.95 9.99
C VAL A 84 12.99 -4.41 9.83
N ILE A 85 12.38 -4.59 8.66
CA ILE A 85 11.03 -4.11 8.37
C ILE A 85 10.01 -4.76 9.31
N SER A 86 10.05 -6.09 9.47
CA SER A 86 9.18 -6.83 10.38
C SER A 86 9.40 -6.42 11.84
N SER A 87 10.65 -6.18 12.26
CA SER A 87 10.95 -5.74 13.62
C SER A 87 10.39 -4.34 13.91
N ILE A 88 10.54 -3.40 12.98
CA ILE A 88 9.95 -2.06 13.10
C ILE A 88 8.43 -2.14 13.20
N SER A 89 7.81 -2.92 12.31
CA SER A 89 6.37 -3.15 12.31
C SER A 89 5.85 -3.64 13.67
N VAL A 90 6.40 -4.75 14.16
CA VAL A 90 5.99 -5.34 15.45
C VAL A 90 6.25 -4.37 16.59
N ALA A 91 7.42 -3.71 16.61
CA ALA A 91 7.78 -2.76 17.65
C ALA A 91 6.80 -1.57 17.71
N VAL A 92 6.47 -0.96 16.57
CA VAL A 92 5.53 0.16 16.53
C VAL A 92 4.13 -0.28 16.93
N THR A 93 3.64 -1.42 16.43
CA THR A 93 2.34 -1.97 16.82
C THR A 93 2.27 -2.21 18.34
N VAL A 94 3.31 -2.80 18.94
CA VAL A 94 3.37 -3.03 20.40
C VAL A 94 3.47 -1.73 21.18
N VAL A 95 4.32 -0.79 20.75
CA VAL A 95 4.49 0.51 21.41
C VAL A 95 3.18 1.30 21.40
N LEU A 96 2.48 1.37 20.26
CA LEU A 96 1.21 2.08 20.20
C LEU A 96 0.12 1.37 20.99
N SER A 97 -0.02 0.05 20.82
CA SER A 97 -1.14 -0.67 21.42
C SER A 97 -1.01 -0.91 22.94
N ARG A 98 0.22 -1.03 23.46
CA ARG A 98 0.47 -1.31 24.88
C ARG A 98 1.04 -0.13 25.63
N LEU A 99 2.11 0.50 25.14
CA LEU A 99 2.74 1.61 25.86
C LEU A 99 1.88 2.86 25.74
N TRP A 100 1.57 3.30 24.51
CA TRP A 100 0.71 4.46 24.30
C TRP A 100 -0.74 4.15 24.69
N GLY A 101 -1.24 2.94 24.43
CA GLY A 101 -2.55 2.46 24.89
C GLY A 101 -2.76 2.55 26.40
N SER A 102 -1.70 2.43 27.21
CA SER A 102 -1.77 2.64 28.66
C SER A 102 -1.96 4.11 29.07
N ILE A 103 -1.69 5.05 28.16
CA ILE A 103 -1.82 6.51 28.37
C ILE A 103 -3.12 7.02 27.74
N ASP A 104 -3.38 6.66 26.48
CA ASP A 104 -4.62 6.96 25.76
C ASP A 104 -5.35 5.64 25.43
N PRO A 105 -6.46 5.34 26.15
CA PRO A 105 -7.24 4.12 25.94
C PRO A 105 -7.73 3.94 24.51
N SER A 106 -7.75 4.99 23.68
CA SER A 106 -8.08 4.92 22.25
C SER A 106 -7.17 3.94 21.50
N PHE A 107 -5.92 3.77 21.93
CA PHE A 107 -4.95 2.88 21.29
C PHE A 107 -4.87 1.50 21.95
N ASP A 108 -5.56 1.26 23.06
CA ASP A 108 -5.44 0.03 23.84
C ASP A 108 -5.80 -1.23 23.02
N ALA A 109 -4.91 -2.22 23.03
CA ALA A 109 -5.08 -3.53 22.41
C ALA A 109 -6.37 -4.26 22.81
N ASN A 110 -6.90 -4.00 24.00
CA ASN A 110 -8.09 -4.66 24.54
C ASN A 110 -9.41 -4.02 24.07
N ARG A 111 -9.35 -2.97 23.23
CA ARG A 111 -10.58 -2.39 22.69
C ARG A 111 -11.32 -3.43 21.82
N PRO A 112 -12.66 -3.51 21.92
CA PRO A 112 -13.47 -4.41 21.11
C PRO A 112 -13.15 -4.29 19.63
N ASP A 113 -13.24 -5.42 18.92
CA ASP A 113 -13.06 -5.54 17.47
C ASP A 113 -11.69 -5.03 16.97
N GLY A 114 -10.67 -5.00 17.85
CA GLY A 114 -9.33 -4.54 17.50
C GLY A 114 -9.22 -3.04 17.23
N LYS A 115 -10.18 -2.22 17.68
CA LYS A 115 -10.21 -0.76 17.43
C LYS A 115 -8.96 -0.01 17.91
N GLY A 116 -8.28 -0.50 18.93
CA GLY A 116 -7.01 0.10 19.40
C GLY A 116 -5.89 -0.05 18.36
N TYR A 117 -5.78 -1.25 17.78
CA TYR A 117 -4.86 -1.51 16.68
C TYR A 117 -5.19 -0.66 15.44
N LEU A 118 -6.47 -0.58 15.06
CA LEU A 118 -6.91 0.29 13.97
C LEU A 118 -6.59 1.77 14.23
N THR A 119 -6.76 2.24 15.46
CA THR A 119 -6.45 3.63 15.83
C THR A 119 -4.99 3.95 15.53
N GLY A 120 -4.06 3.08 15.96
CA GLY A 120 -2.64 3.22 15.63
C GLY A 120 -2.33 3.05 14.15
N ALA A 121 -2.91 2.04 13.51
CA ALA A 121 -2.60 1.68 12.14
C ALA A 121 -3.16 2.68 11.11
N MET A 122 -4.25 3.38 11.41
CA MET A 122 -4.84 4.38 10.50
C MET A 122 -3.89 5.54 10.20
N PHE A 123 -2.89 5.80 11.05
CA PHE A 123 -1.81 6.73 10.74
C PHE A 123 -1.07 6.36 9.43
N VAL A 124 -0.91 5.06 9.16
CA VAL A 124 -0.18 4.54 8.02
C VAL A 124 -0.76 5.03 6.70
N LEU A 125 -2.09 5.13 6.59
CA LEU A 125 -2.76 5.65 5.39
C LEU A 125 -2.28 7.06 5.02
N PHE A 126 -2.16 7.94 6.01
CA PHE A 126 -1.64 9.31 5.85
C PHE A 126 -0.13 9.35 5.67
N GLY A 127 0.58 8.43 6.33
CA GLY A 127 2.01 8.24 6.19
C GLY A 127 2.36 7.86 4.76
N PHE A 128 1.63 6.90 4.17
CA PHE A 128 1.78 6.51 2.78
C PHE A 128 1.67 7.70 1.84
N PHE A 129 0.61 8.50 1.96
CA PHE A 129 0.47 9.71 1.17
C PHE A 129 1.70 10.61 1.33
N SER A 130 2.11 10.91 2.55
CA SER A 130 3.19 11.88 2.81
C SER A 130 4.54 11.36 2.31
N TYR A 131 4.94 10.16 2.74
CA TYR A 131 6.25 9.58 2.45
C TYR A 131 6.36 9.11 1.00
N VAL A 132 5.35 8.47 0.42
CA VAL A 132 5.40 8.05 -1.00
C VAL A 132 5.37 9.27 -1.91
N THR A 133 4.46 10.23 -1.73
CA THR A 133 4.40 11.45 -2.57
C THR A 133 5.75 12.17 -2.55
N SER A 134 6.38 12.27 -1.39
CA SER A 134 7.66 12.95 -1.27
C SER A 134 8.80 12.28 -2.05
N VAL A 135 8.73 10.97 -2.28
CA VAL A 135 9.68 10.25 -3.13
C VAL A 135 9.25 10.31 -4.59
N VAL A 136 8.04 9.86 -4.91
CA VAL A 136 7.61 9.61 -6.30
C VAL A 136 7.17 10.87 -7.05
N ASN A 137 6.60 11.86 -6.36
CA ASN A 137 6.16 13.10 -7.00
C ASN A 137 7.11 14.27 -6.75
N TRP A 138 7.72 14.35 -5.56
CA TRP A 138 8.58 15.49 -5.19
C TRP A 138 10.07 15.24 -5.42
N ASN A 139 10.47 13.99 -5.70
CA ASN A 139 11.86 13.61 -5.89
C ASN A 139 12.76 14.08 -4.71
N HIS A 140 12.32 13.76 -3.49
CA HIS A 140 12.96 14.09 -2.21
C HIS A 140 13.13 15.60 -1.92
N TRP A 141 12.41 16.48 -2.62
CA TRP A 141 12.42 17.91 -2.30
C TRP A 141 11.85 18.15 -0.88
N PRO A 142 12.40 19.10 -0.08
CA PRO A 142 13.50 20.03 -0.40
C PRO A 142 14.90 19.46 -0.16
N TRP A 143 15.01 18.28 0.44
CA TRP A 143 16.28 17.70 0.89
C TRP A 143 17.22 17.31 -0.25
N SER A 144 16.70 16.94 -1.43
CA SER A 144 17.52 16.66 -2.62
C SER A 144 18.38 17.83 -3.11
N LYS A 145 18.06 19.07 -2.71
CA LYS A 145 18.89 20.25 -3.01
C LYS A 145 19.95 20.53 -1.96
N LEU A 146 19.81 19.97 -0.77
CA LEU A 146 20.84 20.03 0.25
C LEU A 146 21.88 18.98 -0.14
N THR A 147 23.17 19.27 -0.02
CA THR A 147 24.28 18.34 -0.34
C THR A 147 24.34 17.11 0.58
N SER A 148 23.26 16.86 1.32
CA SER A 148 23.07 15.75 2.23
C SER A 148 22.94 14.45 1.45
N ARG A 149 23.73 13.45 1.84
CA ARG A 149 23.67 12.09 1.29
C ARG A 149 22.81 11.21 2.19
N GLN A 150 22.40 10.05 1.68
CA GLN A 150 21.84 9.01 2.55
C GLN A 150 22.83 8.65 3.67
N PRO A 151 22.36 8.38 4.91
CA PRO A 151 20.95 8.25 5.31
C PRO A 151 20.28 9.57 5.75
N TRP A 152 21.05 10.65 5.85
CA TRP A 152 20.59 11.91 6.44
C TRP A 152 19.49 12.59 5.62
N LEU A 153 19.53 12.45 4.30
CA LEU A 153 18.46 12.92 3.41
C LEU A 153 17.13 12.24 3.75
N GLY A 154 17.10 10.90 3.81
CA GLY A 154 15.90 10.14 4.16
C GLY A 154 15.42 10.41 5.60
N LEU A 155 16.32 10.48 6.57
CA LEU A 155 15.96 10.81 7.96
C LEU A 155 15.37 12.22 8.10
N GLY A 156 15.93 13.21 7.41
CA GLY A 156 15.39 14.58 7.38
C GLY A 156 14.01 14.63 6.75
N GLN A 157 13.80 13.88 5.66
CA GLN A 157 12.51 13.74 4.99
C GLN A 157 11.46 13.09 5.91
N ILE A 158 11.81 11.98 6.57
CA ILE A 158 10.90 11.28 7.49
C ILE A 158 10.50 12.20 8.66
N SER A 159 11.49 12.89 9.24
CA SER A 159 11.30 13.77 10.39
C SER A 159 10.46 15.00 10.06
N LEU A 160 10.63 15.59 8.86
CA LEU A 160 9.84 16.74 8.44
C LEU A 160 8.39 16.35 8.18
N LEU A 161 8.17 15.19 7.56
CA LEU A 161 6.86 14.75 7.10
C LEU A 161 5.99 14.16 8.20
N ILE A 162 6.56 13.72 9.32
CA ILE A 162 5.77 13.21 10.45
C ILE A 162 4.77 14.27 10.97
N LEU A 163 5.16 15.55 10.98
CA LEU A 163 4.32 16.64 11.48
C LEU A 163 3.05 16.84 10.63
N PRO A 164 3.13 17.09 9.31
CA PRO A 164 1.92 17.18 8.49
C PRO A 164 1.12 15.88 8.47
N THR A 165 1.77 14.70 8.54
CA THR A 165 1.03 13.42 8.65
C THR A 165 0.21 13.35 9.94
N LEU A 166 0.80 13.71 11.09
CA LEU A 166 0.10 13.76 12.38
C LEU A 166 -1.06 14.75 12.37
N VAL A 167 -0.88 15.92 11.75
CA VAL A 167 -1.95 16.93 11.62
C VAL A 167 -3.12 16.37 10.81
N ILE A 168 -2.85 15.78 9.64
CA ILE A 168 -3.90 15.25 8.77
C ILE A 168 -4.61 14.07 9.46
N TYR A 169 -3.86 13.14 10.07
CA TYR A 169 -4.40 12.03 10.86
C TYR A 169 -5.28 12.54 12.02
N GLY A 170 -4.77 13.52 12.78
CA GLY A 170 -5.45 14.11 13.93
C GLY A 170 -6.74 14.87 13.58
N LEU A 171 -6.82 15.42 12.37
CA LEU A 171 -8.01 16.13 11.89
C LEU A 171 -9.04 15.20 11.26
N LEU A 172 -8.60 14.20 10.49
CA LEU A 172 -9.49 13.42 9.63
C LEU A 172 -9.88 12.07 10.23
N ALA A 173 -8.96 11.36 10.87
CA ALA A 173 -9.20 9.99 11.32
C ALA A 173 -9.35 9.85 12.83
N LEU A 174 -8.43 10.46 13.59
CA LEU A 174 -8.38 10.32 15.05
C LEU A 174 -9.71 10.68 15.76
N PRO A 175 -10.45 11.74 15.37
CA PRO A 175 -11.72 12.07 16.02
C PRO A 175 -12.78 10.96 15.90
N GLY A 176 -12.74 10.14 14.82
CA GLY A 176 -13.63 9.00 14.63
C GLY A 176 -13.17 7.70 15.27
N LEU A 177 -11.97 7.69 15.84
CA LEU A 177 -11.33 6.51 16.42
C LEU A 177 -11.14 6.62 17.93
N THR A 178 -11.13 7.82 18.49
CA THR A 178 -10.84 8.04 19.91
C THR A 178 -12.01 7.73 20.83
N THR A 179 -11.72 7.52 22.11
CA THR A 179 -12.71 7.32 23.18
C THR A 179 -13.21 8.62 23.79
N TRP A 180 -12.56 9.75 23.49
CA TRP A 180 -12.81 11.04 24.12
C TRP A 180 -13.54 12.04 23.20
N THR A 181 -13.77 11.69 21.94
CA THR A 181 -14.60 12.48 21.01
C THR A 181 -15.91 11.77 20.73
N ASP A 182 -16.99 12.53 20.53
CA ASP A 182 -18.22 11.97 19.97
C ASP A 182 -18.03 11.69 18.46
N THR A 183 -18.14 10.42 18.07
CA THR A 183 -18.02 9.99 16.67
C THR A 183 -19.05 10.66 15.75
N ALA A 184 -20.18 11.12 16.29
CA ALA A 184 -21.20 11.85 15.53
C ALA A 184 -20.77 13.27 15.16
N ALA A 185 -19.77 13.84 15.84
CA ALA A 185 -19.23 15.16 15.55
C ALA A 185 -18.09 15.13 14.51
N THR A 186 -17.75 13.96 13.98
CA THR A 186 -16.67 13.79 13.01
C THR A 186 -17.08 14.32 11.63
N TRP A 187 -16.10 14.87 10.90
CA TRP A 187 -16.37 15.42 9.55
C TRP A 187 -16.66 14.33 8.53
N LEU A 188 -16.03 13.17 8.70
CA LEU A 188 -16.14 12.00 7.84
C LEU A 188 -16.08 10.75 8.72
N THR A 189 -16.88 9.74 8.38
CA THR A 189 -16.80 8.43 9.03
C THR A 189 -15.47 7.75 8.70
N THR A 190 -14.99 6.85 9.56
CA THR A 190 -13.77 6.07 9.33
C THR A 190 -13.79 5.36 7.98
N SER A 191 -14.92 4.76 7.59
CA SER A 191 -15.10 4.08 6.29
C SER A 191 -14.95 5.06 5.12
N THR A 192 -15.53 6.27 5.24
CA THR A 192 -15.40 7.32 4.21
C THR A 192 -13.99 7.84 4.11
N VAL A 193 -13.32 8.11 5.24
CA VAL A 193 -11.91 8.56 5.28
C VAL A 193 -11.02 7.52 4.63
N THR A 194 -11.24 6.24 4.94
CA THR A 194 -10.49 5.12 4.37
C THR A 194 -10.65 5.10 2.85
N GLY A 195 -11.88 5.06 2.32
CA GLY A 195 -12.11 5.03 0.87
C GLY A 195 -11.62 6.27 0.14
N TRP A 196 -11.91 7.46 0.66
CA TRP A 196 -11.54 8.73 0.02
C TRP A 196 -10.03 8.95 0.05
N PHE A 197 -9.39 8.81 1.22
CA PHE A 197 -7.97 9.10 1.33
C PHE A 197 -7.12 8.01 0.66
N TYR A 198 -7.56 6.75 0.66
CA TYR A 198 -6.91 5.72 -0.16
C TYR A 198 -7.01 6.04 -1.66
N SER A 199 -8.11 6.63 -2.13
CA SER A 199 -8.22 7.10 -3.52
C SER A 199 -7.23 8.24 -3.84
N VAL A 200 -6.88 9.08 -2.86
CA VAL A 200 -5.77 10.05 -2.98
C VAL A 200 -4.42 9.34 -3.08
N VAL A 201 -4.19 8.28 -2.31
CA VAL A 201 -2.99 7.44 -2.43
C VAL A 201 -2.91 6.77 -3.81
N VAL A 202 -4.02 6.25 -4.33
CA VAL A 202 -4.10 5.71 -5.70
C VAL A 202 -3.68 6.78 -6.71
N ALA A 203 -4.17 8.02 -6.59
CA ALA A 203 -3.78 9.12 -7.48
C ALA A 203 -2.26 9.42 -7.42
N VAL A 204 -1.67 9.42 -6.22
CA VAL A 204 -0.22 9.56 -6.01
C VAL A 204 0.55 8.47 -6.76
N ILE A 205 0.11 7.21 -6.65
CA ILE A 205 0.81 6.05 -7.22
C ILE A 205 0.63 6.00 -8.74
N VAL A 206 -0.59 6.24 -9.24
CA VAL A 206 -0.86 6.35 -10.69
C VAL A 206 0.04 7.42 -11.30
N THR A 207 0.05 8.61 -10.71
CA THR A 207 0.80 9.74 -11.26
C THR A 207 2.32 9.55 -11.10
N GLY A 208 2.76 9.08 -9.94
CA GLY A 208 4.18 8.86 -9.64
C GLY A 208 4.78 7.72 -10.44
N LEU A 209 4.16 6.53 -10.42
CA LEU A 209 4.73 5.30 -10.98
C LEU A 209 4.36 5.06 -12.44
N LEU A 210 3.09 5.26 -12.83
CA LEU A 210 2.64 4.88 -14.17
C LEU A 210 2.82 6.00 -15.20
N THR A 211 2.59 7.25 -14.79
CA THR A 211 2.66 8.41 -15.70
C THR A 211 3.93 9.24 -15.56
N GLU A 212 4.94 8.74 -14.84
CA GLU A 212 6.25 9.39 -14.67
C GLU A 212 6.12 10.83 -14.16
N ASN A 213 5.27 11.02 -13.16
CA ASN A 213 4.92 12.29 -12.54
C ASN A 213 4.19 13.28 -13.47
N TRP A 214 3.58 12.81 -14.57
CA TRP A 214 2.68 13.63 -15.40
C TRP A 214 1.27 13.69 -14.77
N PRO A 215 0.62 14.87 -14.73
CA PRO A 215 1.03 16.13 -15.34
C PRO A 215 1.87 17.03 -14.41
N TRP A 216 2.11 16.65 -13.15
CA TRP A 216 2.72 17.51 -12.14
C TRP A 216 4.08 18.06 -12.53
N ARG A 217 4.91 17.25 -13.19
CA ARG A 217 6.23 17.65 -13.71
C ARG A 217 6.20 18.84 -14.68
N LEU A 218 5.06 19.12 -15.32
CA LEU A 218 4.89 20.26 -16.23
C LEU A 218 4.92 21.61 -15.50
N ALA A 219 4.79 21.63 -14.17
CA ALA A 219 4.87 22.85 -13.37
C ALA A 219 6.29 23.46 -13.31
N GLY A 220 7.30 22.72 -13.77
CA GLY A 220 8.67 23.19 -13.96
C GLY A 220 9.50 23.15 -12.68
N SER A 221 9.37 24.15 -11.80
CA SER A 221 10.24 24.24 -10.62
C SER A 221 9.84 23.23 -9.53
N PRO A 222 10.79 22.65 -8.78
CA PRO A 222 10.47 21.62 -7.77
C PRO A 222 9.41 22.02 -6.75
N GLY A 223 9.44 23.27 -6.24
CA GLY A 223 8.43 23.76 -5.32
C GLY A 223 7.04 23.89 -5.96
N ARG A 224 6.95 24.23 -7.25
CA ARG A 224 5.68 24.23 -7.99
C ARG A 224 5.18 22.81 -8.22
N VAL A 225 6.06 21.86 -8.56
CA VAL A 225 5.72 20.44 -8.71
C VAL A 225 5.18 19.87 -7.39
N VAL A 226 5.79 20.22 -6.25
CA VAL A 226 5.29 19.83 -4.93
C VAL A 226 3.87 20.37 -4.70
N LEU A 227 3.66 21.67 -4.89
CA LEU A 227 2.35 22.28 -4.68
C LEU A 227 1.28 21.70 -5.62
N THR A 228 1.58 21.58 -6.92
CA THR A 228 0.64 21.07 -7.92
C THR A 228 0.37 19.58 -7.74
N SER A 229 1.36 18.78 -7.35
CA SER A 229 1.15 17.35 -7.07
C SER A 229 0.32 17.14 -5.80
N VAL A 230 0.51 17.91 -4.74
CA VAL A 230 -0.33 17.81 -3.53
C VAL A 230 -1.78 18.15 -3.85
N VAL A 231 -2.03 19.35 -4.39
CA VAL A 231 -3.39 19.80 -4.72
C VAL A 231 -4.01 18.91 -5.79
N GLY A 232 -3.23 18.57 -6.82
CA GLY A 232 -3.66 17.75 -7.95
C GLY A 232 -4.00 16.32 -7.55
N ASN A 233 -3.18 15.66 -6.73
CA ASN A 233 -3.47 14.30 -6.27
C ASN A 233 -4.69 14.26 -5.33
N VAL A 234 -4.90 15.28 -4.49
CA VAL A 234 -6.12 15.38 -3.68
C VAL A 234 -7.36 15.55 -4.56
N ALA A 235 -7.30 16.43 -5.57
CA ALA A 235 -8.40 16.65 -6.50
C ALA A 235 -8.71 15.40 -7.35
N VAL A 236 -7.68 14.80 -7.96
CA VAL A 236 -7.81 13.56 -8.75
C VAL A 236 -8.28 12.42 -7.86
N GLY A 237 -7.73 12.26 -6.66
CA GLY A 237 -8.14 11.25 -5.69
C GLY A 237 -9.59 11.39 -5.25
N THR A 238 -10.07 12.62 -5.08
CA THR A 238 -11.48 12.89 -4.77
C THR A 238 -12.39 12.49 -5.93
N ALA A 239 -12.00 12.81 -7.17
CA ALA A 239 -12.75 12.36 -8.35
C ALA A 239 -12.73 10.83 -8.48
N LEU A 240 -11.59 10.19 -8.23
CA LEU A 240 -11.45 8.74 -8.20
C LEU A 240 -12.34 8.12 -7.12
N TYR A 241 -12.42 8.69 -5.92
CA TYR A 241 -13.27 8.18 -4.85
C TYR A 241 -14.72 7.99 -5.30
N PHE A 242 -15.32 9.03 -5.89
CA PHE A 242 -16.69 8.94 -6.39
C PHE A 242 -16.81 7.96 -7.56
N GLY A 243 -15.91 8.00 -8.54
CA GLY A 243 -15.98 7.11 -9.70
C GLY A 243 -15.76 5.63 -9.35
N VAL A 244 -14.79 5.34 -8.48
CA VAL A 244 -14.48 3.98 -8.02
C VAL A 244 -15.60 3.47 -7.13
N ARG A 245 -16.21 4.31 -6.28
CA ARG A 245 -17.37 3.91 -5.47
C ARG A 245 -18.52 3.43 -6.35
N GLU A 246 -18.95 4.25 -7.31
CA GLU A 246 -20.04 3.89 -8.23
C GLU A 246 -19.70 2.61 -9.02
N LEU A 247 -18.44 2.47 -9.45
CA LEU A 247 -17.98 1.25 -10.09
C LEU A 247 -18.06 0.04 -9.15
N THR A 248 -17.64 0.15 -7.88
CA THR A 248 -17.72 -0.96 -6.94
C THR A 248 -19.17 -1.37 -6.68
N GLU A 249 -20.08 -0.42 -6.52
CA GLU A 249 -21.52 -0.69 -6.36
C GLU A 249 -22.09 -1.39 -7.60
N LEU A 250 -21.67 -0.98 -8.80
CA LEU A 250 -22.03 -1.65 -10.06
C LEU A 250 -21.49 -3.09 -10.13
N LEU A 251 -20.22 -3.29 -9.77
CA LEU A 251 -19.54 -4.58 -9.87
C LEU A 251 -20.09 -5.62 -8.90
N ILE A 252 -20.41 -5.22 -7.66
CA ILE A 252 -20.92 -6.14 -6.64
C ILE A 252 -22.45 -6.29 -6.67
N GLY A 253 -23.14 -5.32 -7.27
CA GLY A 253 -24.59 -5.31 -7.45
C GLY A 253 -25.35 -4.71 -6.26
N GLN A 254 -26.48 -4.06 -6.58
CA GLN A 254 -27.27 -3.26 -5.63
C GLN A 254 -27.69 -4.02 -4.36
N ALA A 255 -28.08 -5.29 -4.48
CA ALA A 255 -28.52 -6.09 -3.33
C ALA A 255 -27.41 -6.22 -2.27
N ARG A 256 -26.16 -6.44 -2.70
CA ARG A 256 -25.01 -6.55 -1.80
C ARG A 256 -24.58 -5.20 -1.26
N SER A 257 -24.63 -4.15 -2.09
CA SER A 257 -24.37 -2.78 -1.63
C SER A 257 -25.31 -2.35 -0.50
N ILE A 258 -26.59 -2.76 -0.57
CA ILE A 258 -27.58 -2.51 0.50
C ILE A 258 -27.23 -3.30 1.76
N GLU A 259 -26.81 -4.56 1.63
CA GLU A 259 -26.40 -5.41 2.76
C GLU A 259 -25.15 -4.86 3.48
N ILE A 260 -24.17 -4.37 2.73
CA ILE A 260 -22.96 -3.72 3.24
C ILE A 260 -23.29 -2.39 3.94
N GLY A 261 -24.32 -1.68 3.48
CA GLY A 261 -24.79 -0.45 4.10
C GLY A 261 -23.75 0.68 4.05
N ALA A 262 -23.52 1.36 5.17
CA ALA A 262 -22.66 2.55 5.23
C ALA A 262 -21.18 2.27 4.90
N ASP A 263 -20.72 1.04 5.09
CA ASP A 263 -19.33 0.65 4.88
C ASP A 263 -18.96 0.53 3.40
N ILE A 264 -19.93 0.64 2.48
CA ILE A 264 -19.67 0.75 1.05
C ILE A 264 -18.76 1.94 0.72
N THR A 265 -18.74 2.96 1.59
CA THR A 265 -17.84 4.11 1.47
C THR A 265 -16.36 3.76 1.61
N SER A 266 -16.01 2.58 2.15
CA SER A 266 -14.65 2.05 2.20
C SER A 266 -14.25 1.24 0.96
N PHE A 267 -15.21 0.79 0.13
CA PHE A 267 -14.95 -0.05 -1.05
C PHE A 267 -14.05 0.59 -2.13
N PRO A 268 -13.97 1.93 -2.25
CA PRO A 268 -12.93 2.54 -3.07
C PRO A 268 -11.50 2.17 -2.64
N ALA A 269 -11.25 1.94 -1.34
CA ALA A 269 -9.98 1.40 -0.88
C ALA A 269 -9.80 -0.07 -1.27
N GLN A 270 -10.86 -0.86 -1.24
CA GLN A 270 -10.85 -2.30 -1.59
C GLN A 270 -10.52 -2.56 -3.07
N LEU A 271 -11.08 -1.76 -3.99
CA LEU A 271 -10.67 -1.81 -5.40
C LEU A 271 -9.34 -1.06 -5.61
N GLY A 272 -9.12 0.01 -4.86
CA GLY A 272 -7.90 0.82 -4.91
C GLY A 272 -6.64 0.02 -4.60
N VAL A 273 -6.64 -0.80 -3.55
CA VAL A 273 -5.50 -1.64 -3.14
C VAL A 273 -5.20 -2.74 -4.15
N CYS A 274 -6.22 -3.37 -4.74
CA CYS A 274 -6.06 -4.26 -5.90
C CYS A 274 -5.31 -3.54 -7.03
N TRP A 275 -5.64 -2.27 -7.27
CA TRP A 275 -4.96 -1.47 -8.29
C TRP A 275 -3.54 -1.12 -7.89
N VAL A 276 -3.31 -0.66 -6.66
CA VAL A 276 -1.99 -0.36 -6.12
C VAL A 276 -1.05 -1.56 -6.22
N PHE A 277 -1.52 -2.76 -5.88
CA PHE A 277 -0.77 -3.99 -6.09
C PHE A 277 -0.29 -4.11 -7.54
N TRP A 278 -1.20 -4.03 -8.51
CA TRP A 278 -0.81 -4.14 -9.91
C TRP A 278 0.08 -2.99 -10.38
N MET A 279 -0.08 -1.77 -9.87
CA MET A 279 0.80 -0.66 -10.21
C MET A 279 2.24 -0.90 -9.73
N ILE A 280 2.40 -1.30 -8.46
CA ILE A 280 3.71 -1.60 -7.86
C ILE A 280 4.33 -2.82 -8.54
N PHE A 281 3.55 -3.90 -8.68
CA PHE A 281 4.03 -5.13 -9.29
C PHE A 281 4.41 -4.91 -10.76
N TRP A 282 3.59 -4.18 -11.52
CA TRP A 282 3.86 -3.86 -12.93
C TRP A 282 5.13 -3.02 -13.11
N ALA A 283 5.28 -1.97 -12.30
CA ALA A 283 6.45 -1.09 -12.37
C ALA A 283 7.76 -1.87 -12.11
N ASN A 284 7.75 -2.80 -11.15
CA ASN A 284 8.97 -3.47 -10.68
C ASN A 284 9.25 -4.80 -11.40
N ALA A 285 8.22 -5.61 -11.69
CA ALA A 285 8.39 -6.95 -12.27
C ALA A 285 8.27 -6.96 -13.81
N PHE A 286 7.54 -6.00 -14.40
CA PHE A 286 7.31 -5.92 -15.86
C PHE A 286 8.04 -4.74 -16.52
N ASP A 287 9.01 -4.12 -15.84
CA ASP A 287 9.79 -2.94 -16.31
C ASP A 287 8.93 -1.71 -16.63
N ASN A 288 7.74 -1.64 -16.05
CA ASN A 288 6.75 -0.61 -16.36
C ASN A 288 6.44 -0.47 -17.86
N ARG A 289 6.70 -1.47 -18.71
CA ARG A 289 6.85 -1.18 -20.15
C ARG A 289 5.50 -0.83 -20.80
N PRO A 290 5.43 0.34 -21.47
CA PRO A 290 5.45 0.36 -22.94
C PRO A 290 6.58 1.27 -23.45
N LYS A 291 7.24 0.89 -24.56
CA LYS A 291 8.41 1.59 -25.10
C LYS A 291 8.36 1.70 -26.63
N GLY A 292 7.52 2.59 -27.18
CA GLY A 292 7.68 3.08 -28.57
C GLY A 292 6.48 3.73 -29.24
N GLY A 293 6.35 5.07 -29.14
CA GLY A 293 5.47 5.91 -29.97
C GLY A 293 5.14 7.30 -29.39
N ARG A 294 4.42 7.39 -28.27
CA ARG A 294 4.04 8.65 -27.57
C ARG A 294 3.84 8.40 -26.07
N ALA A 295 4.42 9.25 -25.21
CA ALA A 295 4.36 9.11 -23.75
C ALA A 295 2.92 8.96 -23.20
N LEU A 296 1.97 9.77 -23.68
CA LEU A 296 0.57 9.70 -23.25
C LEU A 296 -0.08 8.34 -23.56
N ARG A 297 0.25 7.74 -24.70
CA ARG A 297 -0.27 6.41 -25.05
C ARG A 297 0.30 5.37 -24.10
N ASP A 298 1.59 5.48 -23.79
CA ASP A 298 2.26 4.53 -22.89
C ASP A 298 1.68 4.66 -21.45
N TYR A 299 1.38 5.88 -21.01
CA TYR A 299 0.68 6.15 -19.74
C TYR A 299 -0.73 5.54 -19.73
N ALA A 300 -1.51 5.78 -20.78
CA ALA A 300 -2.85 5.23 -20.89
C ALA A 300 -2.85 3.69 -20.85
N VAL A 301 -1.92 3.04 -21.57
CA VAL A 301 -1.80 1.58 -21.56
C VAL A 301 -1.47 1.05 -20.18
N ARG A 302 -0.49 1.63 -19.47
CA ARG A 302 -0.13 1.21 -18.09
C ARG A 302 -1.33 1.32 -17.15
N VAL A 303 -2.01 2.45 -17.17
CA VAL A 303 -3.19 2.74 -16.33
C VAL A 303 -4.31 1.74 -16.63
N LEU A 304 -4.67 1.55 -17.90
CA LEU A 304 -5.76 0.65 -18.31
C LEU A 304 -5.45 -0.81 -17.99
N VAL A 305 -4.23 -1.28 -18.25
CA VAL A 305 -3.85 -2.68 -17.98
C VAL A 305 -3.87 -2.96 -16.48
N THR A 306 -3.22 -2.11 -15.68
CA THR A 306 -3.19 -2.30 -14.22
C THR A 306 -4.58 -2.18 -13.60
N PHE A 307 -5.43 -1.28 -14.10
CA PHE A 307 -6.81 -1.14 -13.63
C PHE A 307 -7.69 -2.34 -14.01
N ALA A 308 -7.58 -2.85 -15.25
CA ALA A 308 -8.33 -4.03 -15.68
C ALA A 308 -7.94 -5.27 -14.84
N LEU A 309 -6.66 -5.44 -14.56
CA LEU A 309 -6.16 -6.49 -13.67
C LEU A 309 -6.67 -6.31 -12.23
N ALA A 310 -6.77 -5.06 -11.75
CA ALA A 310 -7.32 -4.74 -10.43
C ALA A 310 -8.79 -5.15 -10.31
N VAL A 311 -9.62 -4.80 -11.30
CA VAL A 311 -11.04 -5.18 -11.33
C VAL A 311 -11.20 -6.70 -11.37
N ALA A 312 -10.42 -7.38 -12.21
CA ALA A 312 -10.44 -8.85 -12.26
C ALA A 312 -10.02 -9.47 -10.91
N THR A 313 -9.02 -8.91 -10.25
CA THR A 313 -8.53 -9.37 -8.94
C THR A 313 -9.56 -9.14 -7.85
N PHE A 314 -10.17 -7.96 -7.81
CA PHE A 314 -11.23 -7.59 -6.86
C PHE A 314 -12.42 -8.56 -6.96
N LEU A 315 -12.90 -8.84 -8.19
CA LEU A 315 -14.00 -9.78 -8.40
C LEU A 315 -13.61 -11.21 -8.03
N ALA A 316 -12.45 -11.68 -8.48
CA ALA A 316 -11.98 -13.03 -8.17
C ALA A 316 -11.75 -13.23 -6.66
N TYR A 317 -11.32 -12.17 -5.98
CA TYR A 317 -11.12 -12.16 -4.54
C TYR A 317 -12.43 -12.36 -3.78
N TYR A 318 -13.36 -11.40 -3.92
CA TYR A 318 -14.59 -11.38 -3.12
C TYR A 318 -15.53 -12.55 -3.44
N PHE A 319 -15.58 -12.99 -4.70
CA PHE A 319 -16.53 -14.03 -5.15
C PHE A 319 -15.94 -15.44 -5.21
N GLY A 320 -14.74 -15.66 -4.67
CA GLY A 320 -14.18 -17.01 -4.65
C GLY A 320 -12.93 -17.18 -3.79
N PHE A 321 -11.89 -16.39 -4.03
CA PHE A 321 -10.59 -16.63 -3.40
C PHE A 321 -10.61 -16.41 -1.88
N ALA A 322 -11.29 -15.36 -1.39
CA ALA A 322 -11.36 -15.04 0.03
C ALA A 322 -11.98 -16.19 0.86
N GLU A 323 -13.07 -16.78 0.36
CA GLU A 323 -13.73 -17.91 1.01
C GLU A 323 -12.96 -19.22 0.82
N ALA A 324 -12.67 -19.57 -0.45
CA ALA A 324 -12.21 -20.91 -0.80
C ALA A 324 -10.72 -21.14 -0.54
N VAL A 325 -9.93 -20.07 -0.47
CA VAL A 325 -8.48 -20.15 -0.23
C VAL A 325 -8.16 -19.52 1.11
N LEU A 326 -8.63 -18.31 1.42
CA LEU A 326 -8.18 -17.59 2.62
C LEU A 326 -9.05 -17.83 3.87
N HIS A 327 -10.16 -18.56 3.73
CA HIS A 327 -11.13 -18.88 4.79
C HIS A 327 -11.68 -17.64 5.52
N GLU A 328 -11.71 -16.50 4.83
CA GLU A 328 -12.14 -15.25 5.44
C GLU A 328 -13.66 -15.18 5.61
N PRO A 329 -14.15 -14.47 6.65
CA PRO A 329 -15.58 -14.38 6.94
C PRO A 329 -16.36 -13.63 5.85
N ALA A 330 -17.67 -13.88 5.80
CA ALA A 330 -18.57 -13.20 4.88
C ALA A 330 -18.72 -11.71 5.23
N VAL A 331 -18.71 -10.87 4.19
CA VAL A 331 -19.01 -9.42 4.28
C VAL A 331 -20.41 -9.10 3.73
N ALA A 332 -20.88 -9.90 2.78
CA ALA A 332 -22.25 -9.85 2.25
C ALA A 332 -22.60 -11.20 1.63
N SER A 333 -23.84 -11.38 1.19
CA SER A 333 -24.32 -12.59 0.56
C SER A 333 -23.48 -12.97 -0.67
N GLY A 334 -22.69 -14.05 -0.53
CA GLY A 334 -21.78 -14.55 -1.56
C GLY A 334 -20.52 -13.72 -1.76
N MET A 335 -20.15 -12.87 -0.79
CA MET A 335 -18.90 -12.11 -0.76
C MET A 335 -18.17 -12.29 0.57
N HIS A 336 -16.86 -12.49 0.50
CA HIS A 336 -16.03 -12.79 1.68
C HIS A 336 -14.79 -11.91 1.73
N GLY A 337 -14.30 -11.71 2.96
CA GLY A 337 -12.99 -11.13 3.26
C GLY A 337 -12.88 -9.61 3.16
N ASP A 338 -11.63 -9.17 3.30
CA ASP A 338 -11.15 -7.80 3.23
C ASP A 338 -10.00 -7.70 2.20
N ALA A 339 -10.31 -7.21 1.00
CA ALA A 339 -9.31 -7.14 -0.07
C ALA A 339 -8.12 -6.24 0.31
N LEU A 340 -8.34 -5.25 1.18
CA LEU A 340 -7.32 -4.37 1.71
C LEU A 340 -6.24 -5.18 2.44
N GLY A 341 -6.59 -5.95 3.48
CA GLY A 341 -5.64 -6.80 4.20
C GLY A 341 -4.90 -7.79 3.31
N TRP A 342 -5.60 -8.53 2.46
CA TRP A 342 -4.95 -9.52 1.57
C TRP A 342 -4.04 -8.88 0.52
N MET A 343 -4.49 -7.82 -0.14
CA MET A 343 -3.70 -7.21 -1.21
C MET A 343 -2.52 -6.42 -0.67
N ASP A 344 -2.62 -5.81 0.51
CA ASP A 344 -1.48 -5.22 1.20
C ASP A 344 -0.45 -6.27 1.60
N TRP A 345 -0.87 -7.49 1.95
CA TRP A 345 0.02 -8.63 2.16
C TRP A 345 0.76 -9.03 0.88
N MET A 346 0.06 -9.08 -0.24
CA MET A 346 0.64 -9.31 -1.57
C MET A 346 1.61 -8.19 -1.99
N VAL A 347 1.30 -6.93 -1.67
CA VAL A 347 2.20 -5.78 -1.87
C VAL A 347 3.45 -5.95 -1.03
N LEU A 348 3.32 -6.31 0.25
CA LEU A 348 4.48 -6.51 1.13
C LEU A 348 5.40 -7.61 0.60
N TRP A 349 4.86 -8.74 0.15
CA TRP A 349 5.64 -9.79 -0.49
C TRP A 349 6.27 -9.36 -1.82
N THR A 350 5.61 -8.50 -2.57
CA THR A 350 6.22 -7.87 -3.76
C THR A 350 7.43 -7.03 -3.37
N LEU A 351 7.32 -6.18 -2.35
CA LEU A 351 8.43 -5.36 -1.85
C LEU A 351 9.56 -6.23 -1.29
N PHE A 352 9.23 -7.30 -0.57
CA PHE A 352 10.23 -8.24 -0.04
C PHE A 352 10.93 -8.99 -1.16
N TYR A 353 10.19 -9.71 -2.00
CA TYR A 353 10.80 -10.60 -2.98
C TYR A 353 11.41 -9.84 -4.17
N VAL A 354 10.66 -8.89 -4.76
CA VAL A 354 11.10 -8.21 -5.98
C VAL A 354 12.15 -7.15 -5.67
N LEU A 355 12.03 -6.41 -4.55
CA LEU A 355 12.97 -5.33 -4.21
C LEU A 355 14.04 -5.75 -3.20
N CYS A 356 13.68 -6.34 -2.06
CA CYS A 356 14.67 -6.66 -1.03
C CYS A 356 15.55 -7.85 -1.44
N PHE A 357 14.94 -8.90 -2.00
CA PHE A 357 15.64 -10.07 -2.55
C PHE A 357 16.05 -9.90 -4.01
N GLU A 358 15.65 -8.81 -4.68
CA GLU A 358 15.98 -8.56 -6.10
C GLU A 358 15.60 -9.74 -7.02
N SER A 359 14.46 -10.37 -6.76
CA SER A 359 14.00 -11.57 -7.48
C SER A 359 14.99 -12.74 -7.41
N TYR A 360 15.69 -12.89 -6.28
CA TYR A 360 16.70 -13.93 -6.08
C TYR A 360 16.19 -15.32 -6.46
N GLY A 361 17.01 -16.07 -7.20
CA GLY A 361 16.69 -17.41 -7.70
C GLY A 361 16.08 -17.44 -9.10
N LEU A 362 15.57 -16.32 -9.63
CA LEU A 362 15.09 -16.27 -11.01
C LEU A 362 16.22 -15.99 -12.01
N PRO A 363 16.13 -16.50 -13.25
CA PRO A 363 17.01 -16.07 -14.32
C PRO A 363 16.88 -14.57 -14.55
N ALA A 364 17.99 -13.90 -14.86
CA ALA A 364 18.01 -12.48 -15.12
C ALA A 364 17.02 -12.11 -16.24
N ARG A 365 16.42 -10.94 -16.12
CA ARG A 365 15.59 -10.40 -17.19
C ARG A 365 16.48 -10.13 -18.42
N ARG A 366 15.98 -10.50 -19.59
CA ARG A 366 16.60 -10.15 -20.87
C ARG A 366 16.32 -8.67 -21.12
N ASP A 367 17.37 -7.86 -21.06
CA ASP A 367 17.31 -6.49 -21.57
C ASP A 367 17.15 -6.59 -23.10
N GLY A 368 16.00 -6.12 -23.58
CA GLY A 368 15.59 -6.16 -24.98
C GLY A 368 15.93 -4.88 -25.70
#